data_AF-A0A2S1SLW0-F1
#
_entry.id   AF-A0A2S1SLW0-F1
#
_cell.length_a   1.000
_cell.length_b   1.000
_cell.length_c   1.000
_cell.angle_alpha   90.00
_cell.angle_beta   90.00
_cell.angle_gamma   90.00
#
_symmetry.space_group_name_H-M   'P 1'
#
loop_
_entity.id
_entity.type
_entity.pdbx_description
1 polymer ?
#
loop_
_entity_poly.entity_id
_entity_poly.type
_entity_poly.pdbx_seq_one_letter_code
_entity_poly.pdbx_strand_id
1 'polypeptide(L)' 'MEDTSVKIDTATRDRFKALAAERGLTMRDYLAELAEKEEHAKLLDSATAAFRRAITEPGIAEAFDRDFGGLPHSTRQAAA' A
#
# COMPACT_ATOMS: atom_id res chain seq x y z
N MET A 1 27.21 -3.87 4.76
CA MET A 1 26.11 -3.71 5.72
C MET A 1 26.62 -4.17 7.06
N GLU A 2 26.44 -3.35 8.09
CA GLU A 2 26.83 -3.68 9.46
C GLU A 2 25.64 -4.30 10.17
N ASP A 3 25.85 -5.42 10.86
CA ASP A 3 24.82 -6.03 11.68
C ASP A 3 24.60 -5.19 12.95
N THR A 4 23.34 -4.95 13.29
CA THR A 4 22.95 -4.24 14.50
C THR A 4 21.96 -5.07 15.32
N SER A 5 21.81 -4.73 16.60
CA SER A 5 20.94 -5.47 17.52
C SER A 5 19.85 -4.56 18.10
N VAL A 6 18.61 -5.07 18.15
CA VAL A 6 17.47 -4.42 18.78
C VAL A 6 16.98 -5.28 19.94
N LYS A 7 16.63 -4.65 21.07
CA LYS A 7 16.04 -5.36 22.21
C LYS A 7 14.56 -5.62 21.95
N ILE A 8 14.18 -6.89 22.04
CA ILE A 8 12.79 -7.35 21.99
C ILE A 8 12.58 -8.40 23.09
N ASP A 9 11.34 -8.58 23.54
CA ASP A 9 11.03 -9.66 24.48
C ASP A 9 11.18 -11.03 23.81
N THR A 10 11.36 -12.07 24.63
CA THR A 10 11.59 -13.44 24.17
C THR A 10 10.43 -13.98 23.36
N ALA A 11 9.19 -13.67 23.73
CA ALA A 11 8.01 -14.14 23.01
C ALA A 11 7.89 -13.51 21.61
N THR A 12 8.25 -12.23 21.45
CA THR A 12 8.31 -11.55 20.15
C THR A 12 9.43 -12.11 19.28
N ARG A 13 10.62 -12.34 19.85
CA ARG A 13 11.73 -13.01 19.14
C ARG A 13 11.31 -14.38 18.62
N ASP A 14 10.64 -15.17 19.45
CA ASP A 14 10.25 -16.55 19.10
C ASP A 14 9.16 -16.56 18.03
N ARG A 15 8.23 -15.60 18.06
CA ARG A 15 7.27 -15.36 16.97
C ARG A 15 7.97 -15.04 15.65
N PHE A 16 8.95 -14.14 15.64
CA PHE A 16 9.70 -13.83 14.42
C PHE A 16 10.51 -15.03 13.90
N LYS A 17 11.12 -15.81 14.79
CA LYS A 17 11.81 -17.04 14.40
C LYS A 17 10.87 -18.06 13.74
N ALA A 18 9.69 -18.27 14.30
CA ALA A 18 8.70 -19.18 13.74
C ALA A 18 8.25 -18.73 12.35
N LEU A 19 7.90 -17.44 12.19
CA LEU A 19 7.49 -16.86 10.91
C LEU A 19 8.59 -16.90 9.85
N ALA A 20 9.85 -16.70 10.24
CA ALA A 20 10.99 -16.83 9.35
C ALA A 20 11.18 -18.29 8.90
N ALA A 21 11.09 -19.24 9.84
CA ALA A 21 11.23 -20.67 9.57
C ALA A 21 10.13 -21.21 8.64
N GLU A 22 8.88 -20.78 8.82
CA GLU A 22 7.76 -21.12 7.92
C GLU A 22 8.02 -20.70 6.46
N ARG A 23 8.84 -19.67 6.26
CA ARG A 23 9.21 -19.14 4.93
C ARG A 23 10.57 -19.62 4.44
N GLY A 24 11.27 -20.47 5.21
CA GLY A 24 12.63 -20.92 4.89
C GLY A 24 13.68 -19.79 4.94
N LEU A 25 13.40 -18.71 5.66
CA LEU A 25 14.27 -17.54 5.78
C LEU A 25 15.04 -17.52 7.09
N THR A 26 16.17 -16.83 7.11
CA THR A 26 16.79 -16.43 8.37
C THR A 26 15.96 -15.33 9.03
N MET A 27 16.07 -15.17 10.36
CA MET A 27 15.37 -14.08 11.06
C MET A 27 15.78 -12.70 10.54
N ARG A 28 17.05 -12.54 10.12
CA ARG A 28 17.56 -11.30 9.53
C ARG A 28 16.87 -10.99 8.20
N ASP A 29 16.82 -11.97 7.30
CA ASP A 29 16.21 -11.79 5.97
C ASP A 29 14.70 -11.56 6.09
N TYR A 30 14.04 -12.27 7.01
CA TYR A 30 12.64 -12.04 7.32
C TYR A 30 12.37 -10.61 7.80
N LEU A 31 13.21 -10.08 8.69
CA LEU A 31 13.07 -8.71 9.20
C LEU A 31 13.35 -7.66 8.12
N ALA A 32 14.30 -7.91 7.21
CA ALA A 32 14.54 -7.05 6.06
C ALA A 32 13.32 -6.99 5.14
N GLU A 33 12.76 -8.14 4.77
CA GLU A 33 11.53 -8.19 3.97
C GLU A 33 10.33 -7.53 4.68
N LEU A 34 10.22 -7.72 6.00
CA LEU A 34 9.16 -7.10 6.78
C LEU A 34 9.28 -5.57 6.75
N ALA A 35 10.50 -5.04 6.86
CA ALA A 35 10.73 -3.60 6.80
C ALA A 35 10.31 -3.01 5.43
N GLU A 36 10.69 -3.66 4.33
CA GLU A 36 10.29 -3.24 2.98
C GLU A 36 8.76 -3.28 2.80
N LYS A 37 8.10 -4.33 3.30
CA LYS A 37 6.63 -4.46 3.26
C LYS A 37 5.94 -3.33 4.02
N GLU A 38 6.42 -2.99 5.21
CA GLU A 38 5.87 -1.91 6.02
C GLU A 38 6.12 -0.53 5.39
N GLU A 39 7.27 -0.32 4.76
CA GLU A 39 7.56 0.90 4.02
C GLU A 39 6.62 1.07 2.82
N HIS A 40 6.45 0.00 2.03
CA HIS A 40 5.51 0.00 0.91
C HIS A 40 4.06 0.25 1.36
N ALA A 41 3.63 -0.35 2.48
CA ALA A 41 2.30 -0.11 3.03
C ALA A 41 2.09 1.37 3.38
N LYS A 42 3.08 2.02 4.01
CA LYS A 42 3.02 3.46 4.31
C LYS A 42 2.95 4.33 3.06
N LEU A 43 3.72 3.98 2.03
CA LEU A 43 3.69 4.69 0.75
C LEU A 43 2.32 4.55 0.08
N LEU A 44 1.71 3.36 0.12
CA LEU A 44 0.36 3.12 -0.40
C LEU A 44 -0.69 3.91 0.37
N ASP A 45 -0.60 3.98 1.70
CA ASP A 45 -1.51 4.79 2.52
C ASP A 45 -1.40 6.28 2.16
N SER A 46 -0.18 6.78 2.01
CA SER A 46 0.08 8.17 1.60
C SER A 46 -0.49 8.47 0.21
N ALA A 47 -0.20 7.61 -0.78
CA ALA A 47 -0.70 7.75 -2.14
C ALA A 47 -2.23 7.70 -2.18
N THR A 48 -2.84 6.78 -1.41
CA THR A 48 -4.30 6.66 -1.32
C THR A 48 -4.92 7.91 -0.70
N ALA A 49 -4.32 8.47 0.35
CA ALA A 49 -4.79 9.72 0.94
C ALA A 49 -4.70 10.90 -0.04
N ALA A 50 -3.59 11.01 -0.78
CA ALA A 50 -3.40 12.04 -1.79
C ALA A 50 -4.41 11.90 -2.95
N PHE A 51 -4.62 10.69 -3.45
CA PHE A 51 -5.60 10.41 -4.49
C PHE A 51 -7.01 10.75 -4.03
N ARG A 52 -7.42 10.31 -2.83
CA ARG A 52 -8.73 10.64 -2.26
C ARG A 52 -8.94 12.15 -2.18
N ARG A 53 -7.94 12.90 -1.70
CA ARG A 53 -8.00 14.35 -1.63
C ARG A 53 -8.22 14.97 -3.02
N ALA A 54 -7.45 14.55 -4.02
CA ALA A 54 -7.55 15.07 -5.38
C ALA A 54 -8.93 14.82 -5.99
N ILE A 55 -9.49 13.62 -5.89
CA ILE A 55 -10.79 13.31 -6.50
C ILE A 55 -11.98 13.93 -5.75
N THR A 56 -11.80 14.34 -4.48
CA THR A 56 -12.83 15.05 -3.72
C THR A 56 -12.78 16.56 -3.89
N GLU A 57 -11.75 17.08 -4.56
CA GLU A 57 -11.62 18.50 -4.82
C GLU A 57 -12.61 18.92 -5.93
N PRO A 58 -13.49 19.90 -5.68
CA PRO A 58 -14.43 20.38 -6.69
C PRO A 58 -13.70 20.86 -7.94
N GLY A 59 -14.17 20.46 -9.12
CA GLY A 59 -13.59 20.87 -10.40
C GLY A 59 -12.55 19.91 -10.97
N ILE A 60 -12.03 18.94 -10.20
CA ILE A 60 -11.07 17.95 -10.72
C ILE A 60 -11.74 16.97 -11.69
N ALA A 61 -12.93 16.47 -11.35
CA ALA A 61 -13.67 15.56 -12.24
C ALA A 61 -14.08 16.25 -13.54
N GLU A 62 -14.56 17.49 -13.45
CA GLU A 62 -14.97 18.30 -14.59
C GLU A 62 -13.78 18.68 -15.48
N ALA A 63 -12.62 18.99 -14.88
CA ALA A 63 -11.39 19.23 -15.63
C ALA A 63 -10.90 17.96 -16.33
N PHE A 64 -10.94 16.81 -15.66
CA PHE A 64 -10.58 15.52 -16.24
C PHE A 64 -11.50 15.14 -17.40
N ASP A 65 -12.81 15.31 -17.25
CA ASP A 65 -13.79 15.04 -18.32
C ASP A 65 -13.55 15.92 -19.54
N ARG A 66 -13.24 17.21 -19.33
CA ARG A 66 -12.90 18.15 -20.41
C ARG A 66 -11.63 17.73 -21.16
N ASP A 67 -10.59 17.30 -20.44
CA ASP A 67 -9.26 17.07 -21.03
C ASP A 67 -9.11 15.65 -21.60
N PHE A 68 -9.87 14.67 -21.11
CA PHE A 68 -9.77 13.26 -21.49
C PHE A 68 -11.03 12.67 -22.14
N GLY A 69 -12.08 13.48 -22.37
CA GLY A 69 -13.28 13.07 -23.12
C GLY A 69 -14.37 12.37 -22.30
N GLY A 70 -14.22 12.36 -20.97
CA GLY A 70 -15.21 11.83 -20.02
C GLY A 70 -15.48 10.33 -20.13
N LEU A 71 -16.37 9.81 -19.26
CA LEU A 71 -16.83 8.43 -19.36
C LEU A 71 -17.71 8.27 -20.62
N PRO A 72 -17.55 7.19 -21.41
CA PRO A 72 -18.44 6.92 -22.53
C PRO A 72 -19.88 6.84 -22.01
N HIS A 73 -20.80 7.59 -22.63
CA HIS A 73 -22.21 7.55 -22.28
C HIS A 73 -22.71 6.12 -22.43
N SER A 74 -22.87 5.40 -21.31
CA SER A 74 -23.54 4.10 -21.32
C SER A 74 -24.95 4.34 -21.82
N THR A 75 -25.20 3.89 -23.05
CA THR A 75 -26.45 4.02 -23.79
C THR A 75 -27.50 3.14 -23.11
N ARG A 76 -28.01 3.58 -21.96
CA ARG A 76 -29.07 2.90 -21.22
C ARG A 76 -30.08 3.93 -20.71
N GLN A 77 -30.66 4.69 -21.63
CA GLN A 77 -32.02 5.23 -21.51
C GLN A 77 -32.44 5.89 -22.84
N ALA A 78 -32.94 5.07 -23.75
CA ALA A 78 -33.84 5.49 -24.82
C ALA A 78 -34.69 4.27 -25.21
N ALA A 79 -35.62 3.91 -24.33
CA ALA A 79 -36.73 3.01 -24.63
C ALA A 79 -37.85 3.29 -23.61
N ALA A 80 -38.62 4.35 -23.88
CA ALA A 80 -39.98 4.58 -23.40
C ALA A 80 -40.71 5.38 -24.47
#